data_AF-A0A378JCZ1-F1
#
_entry.id   AF-A0A378JCZ1-F1
#
_cell.length_a   1.000
_cell.length_b   1.000
_cell.length_c   1.000
_cell.angle_alpha   90.00
_cell.angle_beta   90.00
_cell.angle_gamma   90.00
#
_symmetry.space_group_name_H-M   'P 1'
#
loop_
_entity.id
_entity.type
_entity.pdbx_description
1 polymer ?
#
loop_
_entity_poly.entity_id
_entity_poly.type
_entity_poly.pdbx_seq_one_letter_code
_entity_poly.pdbx_strand_id
1 'polypeptide(L)'
;MKLINKLVFIALSTLSVTGMASTTSLYEKLYRLAEKMYYIEYSLSPEQRKMTDDLANQIEAVISLPNDTTCGIKSEVFQEAYKWSYSSDGLNDISSEAEKFASLITSKTCPAAYFKVFKLAYKFAYAYNGMNKTKFEAKKTAMMLSDYEASKFYAKNSLQCYIDNYTFAYSSSGMNKTRSGAEGFANTQCLD
;
A
#
# COMPACT_ATOMS: atom_id res chain seq x y z
N MET A 1 -15.79 -18.81 -0.50
CA MET A 1 -14.42 -19.38 -0.54
C MET A 1 -13.28 -18.36 -0.42
N LYS A 2 -13.51 -17.04 -0.62
CA LYS A 2 -12.46 -16.01 -0.44
C LYS A 2 -12.27 -15.58 1.03
N LEU A 3 -13.32 -15.61 1.84
CA LEU A 3 -13.29 -15.28 3.28
C LEU A 3 -12.51 -16.31 4.11
N ILE A 4 -12.75 -17.60 3.87
CA ILE A 4 -11.94 -18.70 4.42
C ILE A 4 -10.46 -18.45 4.15
N ASN A 5 -10.07 -18.14 2.91
CA ASN A 5 -8.66 -17.91 2.61
C ASN A 5 -8.09 -16.71 3.35
N LYS A 6 -8.80 -15.58 3.53
CA LYS A 6 -8.28 -14.40 4.25
C LYS A 6 -8.22 -14.61 5.78
N LEU A 7 -9.28 -15.11 6.40
CA LEU A 7 -9.33 -15.29 7.85
C LEU A 7 -8.48 -16.49 8.31
N VAL A 8 -8.41 -17.55 7.52
CA VAL A 8 -7.52 -18.69 7.75
C VAL A 8 -6.05 -18.30 7.47
N PHE A 9 -5.76 -17.42 6.49
CA PHE A 9 -4.39 -16.88 6.34
C PHE A 9 -3.97 -16.02 7.53
N ILE A 10 -4.85 -15.17 8.06
CA ILE A 10 -4.54 -14.32 9.22
C ILE A 10 -4.29 -15.19 10.47
N ALA A 11 -5.07 -16.27 10.63
CA ALA A 11 -4.87 -17.24 11.69
C ALA A 11 -3.61 -18.11 11.50
N LEU A 12 -3.23 -18.46 10.26
CA LEU A 12 -2.05 -19.28 9.95
C LEU A 12 -0.73 -18.47 9.92
N SER A 13 -0.76 -17.21 9.48
CA SER A 13 0.43 -16.36 9.41
C SER A 13 0.92 -15.90 10.79
N THR A 14 0.01 -15.72 11.75
CA THR A 14 0.36 -15.44 13.15
C THR A 14 0.98 -16.63 13.89
N LEU A 15 0.87 -17.85 13.35
CA LEU A 15 1.46 -19.08 13.91
C LEU A 15 2.94 -19.31 13.55
N SER A 16 3.52 -18.54 12.61
CA SER A 16 4.91 -18.75 12.17
C SER A 16 5.96 -17.95 12.96
N VAL A 17 5.55 -17.13 13.94
CA VAL A 17 6.48 -16.28 14.73
C VAL A 17 6.61 -16.69 16.20
N THR A 18 5.81 -17.63 16.72
CA THR A 18 5.93 -18.12 18.11
C THR A 18 6.06 -19.63 18.17
N GLY A 19 6.96 -20.16 17.33
CA GLY A 19 7.50 -21.49 17.53
C GLY A 19 8.57 -21.46 18.61
N MET A 20 8.18 -21.60 19.87
CA MET A 20 8.81 -22.51 20.85
C MET A 20 8.19 -22.34 22.24
N ALA A 21 7.84 -23.49 22.82
CA ALA A 21 7.29 -23.74 24.16
C ALA A 21 5.75 -23.60 24.33
N SER A 22 5.11 -24.75 24.62
CA SER A 22 3.72 -24.98 25.10
C SER A 22 2.55 -25.14 24.09
N THR A 23 2.78 -25.69 22.90
CA THR A 23 1.88 -25.52 21.74
C THR A 23 0.66 -26.46 21.59
N THR A 24 0.41 -27.46 22.44
CA THR A 24 -0.73 -28.38 22.21
C THR A 24 -2.10 -27.74 22.43
N SER A 25 -2.27 -26.91 23.47
CA SER A 25 -3.60 -26.36 23.81
C SER A 25 -4.06 -25.20 22.92
N LEU A 26 -3.13 -24.38 22.42
CA LEU A 26 -3.45 -23.25 21.54
C LEU A 26 -3.80 -23.75 20.14
N TYR A 27 -3.02 -24.70 19.61
CA TYR A 27 -3.27 -25.30 18.30
C TYR A 27 -4.63 -26.01 18.26
N GLU A 28 -4.96 -26.78 19.30
CA GLU A 28 -6.26 -27.46 19.38
C GLU A 28 -7.43 -26.47 19.53
N LYS A 29 -7.27 -25.40 20.32
CA LYS A 29 -8.29 -24.35 20.44
C LYS A 29 -8.51 -23.62 19.11
N LEU A 30 -7.45 -23.36 18.35
CA LEU A 30 -7.52 -22.73 17.03
C LEU A 30 -8.16 -23.67 15.99
N TYR A 31 -7.80 -24.96 16.01
CA TYR A 31 -8.42 -25.96 15.14
C TYR A 31 -9.93 -26.07 15.37
N ARG A 32 -10.37 -26.14 16.65
CA ARG A 32 -11.80 -26.16 17.00
C ARG A 32 -12.51 -24.86 16.64
N LEU A 33 -11.82 -23.72 16.66
CA LEU A 33 -12.39 -22.44 16.23
C LEU A 33 -12.59 -22.41 14.70
N ALA A 34 -11.61 -22.89 13.93
CA ALA A 34 -11.70 -23.01 12.48
C ALA A 34 -12.82 -23.99 12.06
N GLU A 35 -12.95 -25.10 12.77
CA GLU A 35 -14.03 -26.08 12.56
C GLU A 35 -15.41 -25.45 12.83
N LYS A 36 -15.58 -24.72 13.94
CA LYS A 36 -16.83 -23.99 14.24
C LYS A 36 -17.16 -22.94 13.17
N MET A 37 -16.17 -22.18 12.69
CA MET A 37 -16.36 -21.22 11.59
C MET A 37 -16.82 -21.92 10.30
N TYR A 38 -16.23 -23.07 9.97
CA TYR A 38 -16.59 -23.88 8.81
C TYR A 38 -18.05 -24.37 8.88
N TYR A 39 -18.47 -24.89 10.03
CA TYR A 39 -19.85 -25.36 10.21
C TYR A 39 -20.88 -24.23 10.18
N ILE A 40 -20.55 -23.06 10.75
CA ILE A 40 -21.42 -21.89 10.69
C ILE A 40 -21.64 -21.47 9.22
N GLU A 41 -20.59 -21.33 8.41
CA GLU A 41 -20.73 -20.99 6.99
C GLU A 41 -21.56 -22.01 6.18
N TYR A 42 -21.43 -23.30 6.48
CA TYR A 42 -22.20 -24.35 5.81
C TYR A 42 -23.69 -24.34 6.20
N SER A 43 -23.99 -23.91 7.43
CA SER A 43 -25.35 -23.79 7.95
C SER A 43 -26.09 -22.53 7.48
N LEU A 44 -25.37 -21.55 6.92
CA LEU A 44 -25.98 -20.36 6.33
C LEU A 44 -26.67 -20.70 5.00
N SER A 45 -27.88 -20.16 4.81
CA SER A 45 -28.55 -20.20 3.51
C SER A 45 -27.72 -19.45 2.44
N PRO A 46 -27.97 -19.68 1.14
CA PRO A 46 -27.33 -18.91 0.08
C PRO A 46 -27.50 -17.39 0.24
N GLU A 47 -28.68 -16.94 0.66
CA GLU A 47 -28.98 -15.52 0.91
C GLU A 47 -28.19 -14.98 2.11
N GLN A 48 -28.09 -15.76 3.20
CA GLN A 48 -27.32 -15.37 4.38
C GLN A 48 -25.81 -15.31 4.10
N ARG A 49 -25.28 -16.23 3.28
CA ARG A 49 -23.89 -16.18 2.81
C ARG A 49 -23.64 -14.92 1.98
N LYS A 50 -24.52 -14.62 1.04
CA LYS A 50 -24.42 -13.39 0.23
C LYS A 50 -24.42 -12.14 1.10
N MET A 51 -25.33 -12.04 2.08
CA MET A 51 -25.36 -10.91 3.03
C MET A 51 -24.08 -10.81 3.87
N THR A 52 -23.52 -11.95 4.29
CA THR A 52 -22.26 -11.99 5.06
C THR A 52 -21.07 -11.55 4.21
N ASP A 53 -21.00 -12.00 2.96
CA ASP A 53 -19.99 -11.56 1.99
C ASP A 53 -20.11 -10.05 1.71
N ASP A 54 -21.33 -9.55 1.50
CA ASP A 54 -21.58 -8.12 1.26
C ASP A 54 -21.21 -7.27 2.48
N LEU A 55 -21.53 -7.72 3.70
CA LEU A 55 -21.14 -7.05 4.94
C LEU A 55 -19.62 -7.07 5.14
N ALA A 56 -18.96 -8.20 4.87
CA ALA A 56 -17.50 -8.29 4.96
C ALA A 56 -16.82 -7.32 3.97
N ASN A 57 -17.34 -7.21 2.74
CA ASN A 57 -16.86 -6.24 1.76
C ASN A 57 -17.07 -4.79 2.24
N GLN A 58 -18.21 -4.49 2.88
CA GLN A 58 -18.47 -3.17 3.46
C GLN A 58 -17.56 -2.85 4.64
N ILE A 59 -17.33 -3.81 5.55
CA ILE A 59 -16.41 -3.66 6.67
C ILE A 59 -14.98 -3.46 6.17
N GLU A 60 -14.54 -4.26 5.19
CA GLU A 60 -13.22 -4.11 4.57
C GLU A 60 -13.07 -2.73 3.90
N ALA A 61 -14.12 -2.24 3.23
CA ALA A 61 -14.14 -0.90 2.67
C ALA A 61 -14.00 0.20 3.75
N VAL A 62 -14.74 0.09 4.86
CA VAL A 62 -14.67 1.08 5.97
C VAL A 62 -13.33 1.03 6.70
N ILE A 63 -12.77 -0.15 6.96
CA ILE A 63 -11.45 -0.28 7.61
C ILE A 63 -10.33 0.18 6.68
N SER A 64 -10.52 0.06 5.36
CA SER A 64 -9.57 0.59 4.37
C SER A 64 -9.61 2.11 4.24
N LEU A 65 -10.64 2.78 4.78
CA LEU A 65 -10.66 4.24 4.79
C LEU A 65 -9.56 4.76 5.72
N PRO A 66 -8.86 5.82 5.30
CA PRO A 66 -7.83 6.41 6.12
C PRO A 66 -8.41 6.96 7.42
N ASN A 67 -7.87 6.52 8.56
CA ASN A 67 -8.18 7.01 9.90
C ASN A 67 -7.04 7.90 10.45
N ASP A 68 -7.28 8.58 11.57
CA ASP A 68 -6.33 9.52 12.18
C ASP A 68 -4.95 8.89 12.44
N THR A 69 -4.91 7.61 12.82
CA THR A 69 -3.67 6.84 13.02
C THR A 69 -2.88 6.66 11.73
N THR A 70 -3.57 6.42 10.61
CA THR A 70 -2.94 6.29 9.27
C THR A 70 -2.64 7.62 8.60
N CYS A 71 -3.38 8.68 8.93
CA CYS A 71 -3.22 10.00 8.34
C CYS A 71 -2.20 10.87 9.04
N GLY A 72 -1.90 10.55 10.31
CA GLY A 72 -0.91 11.23 11.12
C GLY A 72 -1.34 12.65 11.49
N ILE A 73 -0.65 13.20 12.49
CA ILE A 73 -0.89 14.56 12.94
C ILE A 73 -0.21 15.53 11.97
N LYS A 74 -0.96 16.51 11.44
CA LYS A 74 -0.46 17.43 10.40
C LYS A 74 0.87 18.10 10.76
N SER A 75 1.05 18.55 12.00
CA SER A 75 2.28 19.20 12.45
C SER A 75 3.49 18.25 12.44
N GLU A 76 3.30 16.97 12.79
CA GLU A 76 4.34 15.96 12.76
C GLU A 76 4.72 15.63 11.31
N VAL A 77 3.72 15.42 10.45
CA VAL A 77 3.94 15.17 9.02
C VAL A 77 4.61 16.37 8.35
N PHE A 78 4.27 17.60 8.73
CA PHE A 78 4.93 18.80 8.25
C PHE A 78 6.43 18.76 8.56
N GLN A 79 6.79 18.51 9.82
CA GLN A 79 8.18 18.47 10.26
C GLN A 79 8.95 17.34 9.58
N GLU A 80 8.34 16.17 9.42
CA GLU A 80 8.95 15.04 8.73
C GLU A 80 9.18 15.35 7.24
N ALA A 81 8.16 15.85 6.55
CA ALA A 81 8.24 16.20 5.13
C ALA A 81 9.26 17.32 4.87
N TYR A 82 9.31 18.33 5.75
CA TYR A 82 10.31 19.39 5.68
C TYR A 82 11.72 18.83 5.85
N LYS A 83 11.98 18.07 6.92
CA LYS A 83 13.31 17.49 7.21
C LYS A 83 13.77 16.59 6.08
N TRP A 84 12.88 15.74 5.56
CA TRP A 84 13.20 14.86 4.46
C TRP A 84 13.49 15.65 3.17
N SER A 85 12.64 16.62 2.81
CA SER A 85 12.86 17.46 1.62
C SER A 85 14.17 18.23 1.68
N TYR A 86 14.51 18.77 2.85
CA TYR A 86 15.75 19.51 3.09
C TYR A 86 17.00 18.61 3.15
N SER A 87 16.84 17.31 3.41
CA SER A 87 17.96 16.38 3.53
C SER A 87 18.56 15.99 2.18
N SER A 88 19.85 15.63 2.19
CA SER A 88 20.57 15.09 1.02
C SER A 88 19.98 13.78 0.49
N ASP A 89 19.34 13.00 1.36
CA ASP A 89 18.75 11.69 1.03
C ASP A 89 17.29 11.80 0.55
N GLY A 90 16.70 12.99 0.64
CA GLY A 90 15.36 13.27 0.14
C GLY A 90 15.40 14.10 -1.13
N LEU A 91 14.81 15.29 -1.11
CA LEU A 91 14.86 16.18 -2.28
C LEU A 91 16.15 16.99 -2.33
N ASN A 92 16.85 17.22 -1.21
CA ASN A 92 17.94 18.20 -1.14
C ASN A 92 17.48 19.58 -1.65
N ASP A 93 16.30 20.00 -1.20
CA ASP A 93 15.72 21.31 -1.48
C ASP A 93 16.29 22.34 -0.49
N ILE A 94 16.34 23.62 -0.88
CA ILE A 94 16.63 24.71 0.07
C ILE A 94 15.45 24.89 1.03
N SER A 95 15.68 25.55 2.17
CA SER A 95 14.65 25.70 3.23
C SER A 95 13.29 26.17 2.71
N SER A 96 13.24 27.20 1.86
CA SER A 96 11.98 27.72 1.33
C SER A 96 11.23 26.73 0.44
N GLU A 97 11.95 25.89 -0.31
CA GLU A 97 11.35 24.87 -1.17
C GLU A 97 10.95 23.62 -0.37
N ALA A 98 11.72 23.27 0.66
CA ALA A 98 11.37 22.24 1.63
C ALA A 98 10.09 22.59 2.40
N GLU A 99 9.91 23.85 2.78
CA GLU A 99 8.71 24.37 3.42
C GLU A 99 7.48 24.31 2.50
N LYS A 100 7.63 24.74 1.24
CA LYS A 100 6.55 24.61 0.24
C LYS A 100 6.16 23.15 0.02
N PHE A 101 7.14 22.25 -0.05
CA PHE A 101 6.88 20.82 -0.18
C PHE A 101 6.12 20.28 1.04
N ALA A 102 6.57 20.57 2.26
CA ALA A 102 5.90 20.14 3.48
C ALA A 102 4.45 20.67 3.57
N SER A 103 4.23 21.91 3.15
CA SER A 103 2.89 22.52 3.06
C SER A 103 2.00 21.79 2.05
N LEU A 104 2.56 21.38 0.91
CA LEU A 104 1.83 20.62 -0.11
C LEU A 104 1.49 19.20 0.35
N ILE A 105 2.36 18.55 1.11
CA ILE A 105 2.09 17.22 1.68
C ILE A 105 0.97 17.31 2.73
N THR A 106 1.06 18.28 3.63
CA THR A 106 0.11 18.43 4.75
C THR A 106 -1.26 18.95 4.37
N SER A 107 -1.40 19.53 3.17
CA SER A 107 -2.71 19.91 2.62
C SER A 107 -3.51 18.73 2.07
N LYS A 108 -2.90 17.55 1.90
CA LYS A 108 -3.58 16.33 1.46
C LYS A 108 -4.49 15.80 2.55
N THR A 109 -5.59 15.15 2.16
CA THR A 109 -6.60 14.59 3.08
C THR A 109 -6.00 13.65 4.11
N CYS A 110 -5.03 12.83 3.69
CA CYS A 110 -4.33 11.89 4.56
C CYS A 110 -2.81 12.06 4.38
N PRO A 111 -2.20 13.02 5.09
CA PRO A 111 -0.87 13.51 4.74
C PRO A 111 0.25 12.51 5.03
N ALA A 112 0.18 11.72 6.11
CA ALA A 112 1.19 10.70 6.39
C ALA A 112 1.18 9.57 5.33
N ALA A 113 -0.02 9.08 4.97
CA ALA A 113 -0.18 8.07 3.93
C ALA A 113 0.31 8.59 2.57
N TYR A 114 -0.08 9.82 2.20
CA TYR A 114 0.39 10.47 0.98
C TYR A 114 1.92 10.56 0.96
N PHE A 115 2.52 11.03 2.06
CA PHE A 115 3.96 11.20 2.15
C PHE A 115 4.72 9.87 2.08
N LYS A 116 4.17 8.81 2.68
CA LYS A 116 4.72 7.46 2.58
C LYS A 116 4.77 6.96 1.14
N VAL A 117 3.66 7.10 0.40
CA VAL A 117 3.60 6.74 -1.02
C VAL A 117 4.57 7.59 -1.83
N PHE A 118 4.60 8.90 -1.57
CA PHE A 118 5.49 9.84 -2.26
C PHE A 118 6.96 9.45 -2.10
N LYS A 119 7.44 9.16 -0.88
CA LYS A 119 8.84 8.80 -0.63
C LYS A 119 9.24 7.54 -1.40
N LEU A 120 8.39 6.51 -1.39
CA LEU A 120 8.64 5.26 -2.10
C LEU A 120 8.65 5.46 -3.63
N ALA A 121 7.64 6.17 -4.14
CA ALA A 121 7.52 6.48 -5.56
C ALA A 121 8.71 7.34 -6.05
N TYR A 122 9.11 8.35 -5.27
CA TYR A 122 10.26 9.20 -5.60
C TYR A 122 11.56 8.40 -5.63
N LYS A 123 11.80 7.55 -4.62
CA LYS A 123 12.98 6.70 -4.57
C LYS A 123 13.04 5.78 -5.78
N PHE A 124 11.94 5.14 -6.15
CA PHE A 124 11.87 4.28 -7.34
C PHE A 124 12.10 5.06 -8.63
N ALA A 125 11.47 6.23 -8.77
CA ALA A 125 11.59 7.04 -9.97
C ALA A 125 13.01 7.60 -10.16
N TYR A 126 13.66 8.03 -9.07
CA TYR A 126 14.99 8.65 -9.11
C TYR A 126 16.12 7.62 -9.17
N ALA A 127 15.95 6.44 -8.60
CA ALA A 127 17.01 5.44 -8.53
C ALA A 127 17.48 4.98 -9.92
N TYR A 128 18.79 4.79 -10.07
CA TYR A 128 19.42 4.31 -11.29
C TYR A 128 18.87 2.94 -11.75
N ASN A 129 18.64 2.05 -10.79
CA ASN A 129 18.05 0.72 -11.01
C ASN A 129 16.51 0.73 -11.02
N GLY A 130 15.89 1.89 -10.84
CA GLY A 130 14.46 2.10 -11.03
C GLY A 130 14.20 2.78 -12.38
N MET A 131 13.54 3.94 -12.35
CA MET A 131 13.23 4.66 -13.59
C MET A 131 14.36 5.57 -14.08
N ASN A 132 15.39 5.82 -13.25
CA ASN A 132 16.53 6.69 -13.55
C ASN A 132 16.11 8.08 -14.11
N LYS A 133 15.06 8.66 -13.54
CA LYS A 133 14.55 9.98 -13.90
C LYS A 133 15.39 11.08 -13.25
N THR A 134 15.38 12.28 -13.84
CA THR A 134 15.95 13.45 -13.17
C THR A 134 15.19 13.76 -11.88
N LYS A 135 15.79 14.52 -10.95
CA LYS A 135 15.13 14.93 -9.69
C LYS A 135 13.74 15.54 -9.94
N PHE A 136 13.62 16.41 -10.95
CA PHE A 136 12.37 17.07 -11.30
C PHE A 136 11.31 16.07 -11.81
N GLU A 137 11.69 15.20 -12.74
CA GLU A 137 10.79 14.19 -13.29
C GLU A 137 10.39 13.14 -12.24
N ALA A 138 11.32 12.71 -11.39
CA ALA A 138 11.04 11.79 -10.30
C ALA A 138 10.04 12.39 -9.29
N LYS A 139 10.18 13.69 -8.96
CA LYS A 139 9.20 14.42 -8.14
C LYS A 139 7.83 14.43 -8.79
N LYS A 140 7.74 14.70 -10.10
CA LYS A 140 6.48 14.68 -10.86
C LYS A 140 5.83 13.29 -10.87
N THR A 141 6.59 12.24 -11.14
CA THR A 141 6.09 10.85 -11.11
C THR A 141 5.62 10.46 -9.71
N ALA A 142 6.35 10.84 -8.66
CA ALA A 142 5.95 10.58 -7.29
C ALA A 142 4.65 11.27 -6.90
N MET A 143 4.45 12.54 -7.32
CA MET A 143 3.19 13.24 -7.11
C MET A 143 2.03 12.54 -7.83
N MET A 144 2.20 12.19 -9.11
CA MET A 144 1.17 11.49 -9.90
C MET A 144 0.72 10.19 -9.24
N LEU A 145 1.67 9.34 -8.83
CA LEU A 145 1.35 8.07 -8.17
C LEU A 145 0.69 8.26 -6.81
N SER A 146 1.15 9.25 -6.03
CA SER A 146 0.57 9.57 -4.72
C SER A 146 -0.83 10.15 -4.84
N ASP A 147 -1.07 11.01 -5.83
CA ASP A 147 -2.39 11.56 -6.12
C ASP A 147 -3.37 10.47 -6.59
N TYR A 148 -2.92 9.53 -7.44
CA TYR A 148 -3.73 8.38 -7.83
C TYR A 148 -4.07 7.51 -6.61
N GLU A 149 -3.09 7.14 -5.80
CA GLU A 149 -3.31 6.32 -4.60
C GLU A 149 -4.29 6.99 -3.62
N ALA A 150 -4.13 8.31 -3.41
CA ALA A 150 -5.04 9.10 -2.60
C ALA A 150 -6.47 9.14 -3.18
N SER A 151 -6.62 9.22 -4.51
CA SER A 151 -7.93 9.17 -5.18
C SER A 151 -8.66 7.84 -4.98
N LYS A 152 -7.92 6.77 -4.68
CA LYS A 152 -8.44 5.43 -4.37
C LYS A 152 -8.46 5.15 -2.88
N PHE A 153 -8.32 6.19 -2.04
CA PHE A 153 -8.28 6.07 -0.58
C PHE A 153 -7.24 5.06 -0.07
N TYR A 154 -6.14 4.87 -0.81
CA TYR A 154 -5.07 3.91 -0.49
C TYR A 154 -5.52 2.44 -0.45
N ALA A 155 -6.67 2.11 -1.06
CA ALA A 155 -7.23 0.75 -1.03
C ALA A 155 -6.63 -0.21 -2.07
N LYS A 156 -5.89 0.30 -3.07
CA LYS A 156 -5.49 -0.48 -4.25
C LYS A 156 -4.02 -0.89 -4.30
N ASN A 157 -3.16 -0.34 -3.44
CA ASN A 157 -1.70 -0.57 -3.48
C ASN A 157 -1.13 -0.37 -4.90
N SER A 158 -1.61 0.66 -5.59
CA SER A 158 -1.35 0.91 -7.02
C SER A 158 0.12 1.22 -7.27
N LEU A 159 0.82 1.77 -6.27
CA LEU A 159 2.27 1.95 -6.32
C LEU A 159 3.02 0.62 -6.51
N GLN A 160 2.65 -0.42 -5.75
CA GLN A 160 3.33 -1.72 -5.88
C GLN A 160 3.01 -2.35 -7.24
N CYS A 161 1.73 -2.31 -7.66
CA CYS A 161 1.34 -2.72 -9.01
C CYS A 161 2.21 -2.02 -10.07
N TYR A 162 2.38 -0.70 -9.93
CA TYR A 162 3.15 0.10 -10.86
C TYR A 162 4.62 -0.32 -10.91
N ILE A 163 5.27 -0.48 -9.76
CA ILE A 163 6.67 -0.89 -9.65
C ILE A 163 6.88 -2.28 -10.27
N ASP A 164 5.98 -3.22 -9.97
CA ASP A 164 6.09 -4.61 -10.46
C ASP A 164 5.92 -4.66 -11.98
N ASN A 165 4.90 -3.99 -12.52
CA ASN A 165 4.65 -3.95 -13.95
C ASN A 165 5.74 -3.18 -14.71
N TYR A 166 6.26 -2.09 -14.14
CA TYR A 166 7.41 -1.38 -14.72
C TYR A 166 8.64 -2.30 -14.77
N THR A 167 8.96 -2.96 -13.66
CA THR A 167 10.15 -3.80 -13.53
C THR A 167 10.07 -4.99 -14.49
N PHE A 168 8.91 -5.65 -14.56
CA PHE A 168 8.67 -6.72 -15.53
C PHE A 168 8.83 -6.20 -16.96
N ALA A 169 8.21 -5.07 -17.31
CA ALA A 169 8.26 -4.54 -18.66
C ALA A 169 9.67 -4.09 -19.08
N TYR A 170 10.46 -3.52 -18.16
CA TYR A 170 11.82 -3.04 -18.43
C TYR A 170 12.87 -4.17 -18.43
N SER A 171 12.66 -5.23 -17.63
CA SER A 171 13.64 -6.30 -17.48
C SER A 171 13.92 -7.04 -18.79
N SER A 172 15.19 -7.45 -18.97
CA SER A 172 15.63 -8.24 -20.14
C SER A 172 15.01 -9.64 -20.18
N SER A 173 14.61 -10.19 -19.03
CA SER A 173 13.89 -11.46 -18.89
C SER A 173 12.37 -11.33 -18.97
N GLY A 174 11.85 -10.10 -19.00
CA GLY A 174 10.42 -9.80 -19.11
C GLY A 174 10.07 -9.32 -20.52
N MET A 175 9.60 -8.09 -20.65
CA MET A 175 9.21 -7.55 -21.96
C MET A 175 10.33 -6.80 -22.70
N ASN A 176 11.48 -6.57 -22.04
CA ASN A 176 12.65 -5.86 -22.59
C ASN A 176 12.29 -4.54 -23.30
N LYS A 177 11.37 -3.76 -22.71
CA LYS A 177 10.97 -2.46 -23.24
C LYS A 177 11.99 -1.39 -22.90
N THR A 178 11.96 -0.29 -23.65
CA THR A 178 12.60 0.96 -23.21
C THR A 178 11.95 1.46 -21.92
N ARG A 179 12.64 2.34 -21.18
CA ARG A 179 12.09 2.95 -19.95
C ARG A 179 10.72 3.62 -20.17
N SER A 180 10.58 4.34 -21.30
CA SER A 180 9.31 4.97 -21.69
C SER A 180 8.23 3.92 -22.01
N GLY A 181 8.59 2.83 -22.70
CA GLY A 181 7.66 1.73 -22.96
C GLY A 181 7.23 0.98 -21.69
N ALA A 182 8.11 0.82 -20.72
CA ALA A 182 7.81 0.22 -19.42
C ALA A 182 6.91 1.12 -18.56
N GLU A 183 7.15 2.43 -18.58
CA GLU A 183 6.29 3.43 -17.94
C GLU A 183 4.88 3.44 -18.55
N GLY A 184 4.76 3.43 -19.88
CA GLY A 184 3.47 3.33 -20.57
C GLY A 184 2.71 2.05 -20.20
N PHE A 185 3.40 0.92 -20.15
CA PHE A 185 2.81 -0.35 -19.74
C PHE A 185 2.30 -0.32 -18.28
N ALA A 186 3.13 0.16 -17.35
CA ALA A 186 2.76 0.25 -15.93
C ALA A 186 1.58 1.22 -15.70
N ASN A 187 1.52 2.33 -16.43
CA ASN A 187 0.37 3.24 -16.39
C ASN A 187 -0.92 2.50 -16.78
N THR A 188 -0.94 1.82 -17.93
CA THR A 188 -2.13 1.10 -18.42
C THR A 188 -2.59 -0.02 -17.49
N GLN A 189 -1.66 -0.73 -16.85
CA GLN A 189 -2.04 -1.85 -15.97
C GLN A 189 -2.54 -1.41 -14.59
N CYS A 190 -2.07 -0.26 -14.09
CA CYS A 190 -2.21 0.07 -12.67
C CYS A 190 -2.90 1.40 -12.39
N LEU A 191 -2.94 2.33 -13.35
CA LEU A 191 -3.41 3.70 -13.16
C LEU A 191 -4.62 4.07 -14.04
N ASP A 192 -5.15 3.13 -14.84
CA ASP A 192 -6.41 3.30 -15.57
C ASP A 192 -7.65 3.04 -14.67
#